data_AF-A0A1C2HPP7-F1
#
_entry.id   AF-A0A1C2HPP7-F1
#
_cell.length_a   1.000
_cell.length_b   1.000
_cell.length_c   1.000
_cell.angle_alpha   90.00
_cell.angle_beta   90.00
_cell.angle_gamma   90.00
#
_symmetry.space_group_name_H-M   'P 1'
#
loop_
_entity.id
_entity.type
_entity.pdbx_description
1 polymer ?
#
loop_
_entity_poly.entity_id
_entity_poly.type
_entity_poly.pdbx_seq_one_letter_code
_entity_poly.pdbx_strand_id
1 'polypeptide(L)'
;MSEHPDAWIILRVTIIQRGEPVEELRVLAGWFGGYMKSDRWRINSGIVSVKADEHEYRFRGHSGSVYVCQRNAYGLSSIMKSGLRLAERLPQFLSIEPLEDQDWAAIQL
;
A
#
# COMPACT_ATOMS: atom_id res chain seq x y z
N MET A 1 -14.18 -6.73 0.68
CA MET A 1 -13.57 -7.02 1.99
C MET A 1 -12.72 -5.82 2.39
N SER A 2 -12.91 -5.28 3.59
CA SER A 2 -12.14 -4.14 4.11
C SER A 2 -10.98 -4.63 4.97
N GLU A 3 -9.79 -4.11 4.74
CA GLU A 3 -8.59 -4.35 5.52
C GLU A 3 -8.23 -3.09 6.31
N HIS A 4 -7.87 -3.24 7.58
CA HIS A 4 -7.62 -2.13 8.50
C HIS A 4 -6.19 -2.24 9.03
N PRO A 5 -5.17 -1.71 8.32
CA PRO A 5 -3.78 -1.77 8.76
C PRO A 5 -3.49 -0.84 9.94
N ASP A 6 -2.52 -1.25 10.76
CA ASP A 6 -2.01 -0.46 11.88
C ASP A 6 -0.95 0.57 11.42
N ALA A 7 -0.31 0.32 10.28
CA ALA A 7 0.62 1.23 9.63
C ALA A 7 0.55 1.06 8.11
N TRP A 8 0.72 2.14 7.36
CA TRP A 8 0.62 2.11 5.90
C TRP A 8 1.46 3.20 5.25
N ILE A 9 1.89 2.94 4.01
CA ILE A 9 2.45 3.95 3.11
C ILE A 9 1.93 3.71 1.70
N ILE A 10 2.10 4.70 0.83
CA ILE A 10 1.94 4.52 -0.61
C ILE A 10 3.28 4.25 -1.26
N LEU A 11 3.28 3.29 -2.17
CA LEU A 11 4.38 2.97 -3.06
C LEU A 11 4.02 3.42 -4.47
N ARG A 12 4.94 4.10 -5.15
CA ARG A 12 4.97 4.13 -6.62
C ARG A 12 5.70 2.89 -7.10
N VAL A 13 5.09 2.11 -7.97
CA VAL A 13 5.72 0.92 -8.56
C VAL A 13 5.64 0.98 -10.07
N THR A 14 6.68 0.54 -10.75
CA THR A 14 6.62 0.26 -12.19
C THR A 14 6.51 -1.25 -12.40
N ILE A 15 5.51 -1.70 -13.14
CA ILE A 15 5.30 -3.12 -13.48
C ILE A 15 5.09 -3.29 -14.99
N ILE A 16 5.26 -4.51 -15.49
CA ILE A 16 4.88 -4.82 -16.88
C ILE A 16 3.39 -5.16 -16.95
N GLN A 17 2.65 -4.39 -17.74
CA GLN A 17 1.27 -4.69 -18.11
C GLN A 17 1.14 -4.76 -19.61
N ARG A 18 0.60 -5.88 -20.13
CA ARG A 18 0.40 -6.11 -21.56
C ARG A 18 1.67 -5.88 -22.41
N GLY A 19 2.85 -6.16 -21.84
CA GLY A 19 4.14 -6.00 -22.50
C GLY A 19 4.81 -4.65 -22.29
N GLU A 20 4.11 -3.67 -21.73
CA GLU A 20 4.62 -2.31 -21.55
C GLU A 20 4.83 -1.97 -20.05
N PRO A 21 5.86 -1.19 -19.70
CA PRO A 21 6.00 -0.64 -18.35
C PRO A 21 4.87 0.35 -18.03
N VAL A 22 4.22 0.17 -16.89
CA VAL A 22 3.17 1.05 -16.37
C VAL A 22 3.48 1.39 -14.91
N GLU A 23 3.37 2.68 -14.57
CA GLU A 23 3.43 3.12 -13.19
C GLU A 23 2.07 2.96 -12.50
N GLU A 24 2.07 2.45 -11.28
CA GLU A 24 0.89 2.32 -10.44
C GLU A 24 1.19 2.77 -9.01
N LEU A 25 0.16 3.26 -8.32
CA LEU A 25 0.21 3.45 -6.89
C LEU A 25 -0.32 2.22 -6.17
N ARG A 26 0.39 1.78 -5.12
CA ARG A 26 0.01 0.63 -4.28
C ARG A 26 0.09 0.97 -2.81
N VAL A 27 -0.82 0.40 -2.03
CA VAL A 27 -0.74 0.46 -0.57
C VAL A 27 0.20 -0.64 -0.11
N LEU A 28 1.27 -0.28 0.62
CA LEU A 28 1.96 -1.20 1.51
C LEU A 28 1.37 -1.03 2.90
N ALA A 29 0.85 -2.12 3.44
CA ALA A 29 0.10 -2.16 4.69
C ALA A 29 0.75 -3.14 5.67
N GLY A 30 0.75 -2.79 6.95
CA GLY A 30 1.23 -3.62 8.06
C GLY A 30 0.16 -3.85 9.12
N TRP A 31 0.18 -5.04 9.72
CA TRP A 31 -0.66 -5.40 10.87
C TRP A 31 0.21 -5.98 11.97
N PHE A 32 -0.06 -5.55 13.20
CA PHE A 32 0.52 -6.13 14.40
C PHE A 32 -0.32 -7.32 14.84
N GLY A 33 0.30 -8.48 14.99
CA GLY A 33 -0.40 -9.72 15.31
C GLY A 33 -0.71 -9.89 16.80
N GLY A 34 -0.08 -9.11 17.67
CA GLY A 34 -0.19 -9.25 19.13
C GLY A 34 0.33 -10.61 19.62
N TYR A 35 -0.10 -11.05 20.81
CA TYR A 35 0.43 -12.27 21.44
C TYR A 35 0.06 -13.57 20.71
N MET A 36 -1.04 -13.59 19.94
CA MET A 36 -1.59 -14.82 19.33
C MET A 36 -1.47 -14.87 17.81
N LYS A 37 -1.03 -13.80 17.14
CA LYS A 37 -0.85 -13.77 15.69
C LYS A 37 0.51 -13.19 15.37
N SER A 38 1.07 -13.56 14.22
CA SER A 38 2.29 -12.95 13.74
C SER A 38 2.00 -11.60 13.09
N ASP A 39 2.94 -10.67 13.23
CA ASP A 39 2.96 -9.46 12.42
C ASP A 39 2.97 -9.84 10.94
N ARG A 40 2.19 -9.11 10.14
CA ARG A 40 2.09 -9.35 8.70
C ARG A 40 2.15 -8.04 7.94
N TRP A 41 2.55 -8.14 6.69
CA TRP A 41 2.51 -7.03 5.75
C TRP A 41 1.87 -7.50 4.43
N ARG A 42 1.39 -6.55 3.63
CA ARG A 42 0.82 -6.83 2.31
C ARG A 42 0.95 -5.61 1.41
N ILE A 43 1.29 -5.83 0.15
CA ILE A 43 1.13 -4.85 -0.93
C ILE A 43 -0.19 -5.15 -1.65
N ASN A 44 -1.03 -4.14 -1.87
CA ASN A 44 -2.31 -4.34 -2.57
C ASN A 44 -2.11 -4.55 -4.09
N SER A 45 -3.23 -4.66 -4.81
CA SER A 45 -3.28 -5.00 -6.23
C SER A 45 -3.16 -3.80 -7.19
N GLY A 46 -2.77 -2.61 -6.71
CA GLY A 46 -2.86 -1.36 -7.48
C GLY A 46 -4.13 -0.59 -7.10
N ILE A 47 -4.00 0.71 -6.81
CA ILE A 47 -5.08 1.58 -6.34
C ILE A 47 -5.89 2.08 -7.55
N VAL A 48 -7.21 1.86 -7.51
CA VAL A 48 -8.13 2.28 -8.59
C VAL A 48 -9.04 3.45 -8.19
N SER A 49 -9.17 3.70 -6.88
CA SER A 49 -9.90 4.87 -6.37
C SER A 49 -9.50 5.14 -4.93
N VAL A 50 -9.44 6.43 -4.58
CA VAL A 50 -9.32 6.88 -3.19
C VAL A 50 -10.61 7.57 -2.78
N LYS A 51 -11.11 7.24 -1.60
CA LYS A 51 -12.05 8.11 -0.86
C LYS A 51 -11.35 8.58 0.41
N ALA A 52 -11.65 9.78 0.86
CA ALA A 52 -11.06 10.32 2.06
C ALA A 52 -12.12 11.06 2.88
N ASP A 53 -11.95 11.01 4.20
CA ASP A 53 -12.60 11.90 5.14
C ASP A 53 -11.56 12.56 6.06
N GLU A 54 -11.99 13.16 7.15
CA GLU A 54 -11.12 13.86 8.10
C GLU A 54 -10.16 12.92 8.88
N HIS A 55 -10.46 11.63 8.95
CA HIS A 55 -9.74 10.68 9.79
C HIS A 55 -8.97 9.65 8.98
N GLU A 56 -9.50 9.24 7.84
CA GLU A 56 -8.97 8.10 7.09
C GLU A 56 -9.04 8.26 5.58
N TYR A 57 -8.16 7.50 4.92
CA TYR A 57 -8.23 7.20 3.50
C TYR A 57 -8.78 5.79 3.28
N ARG A 58 -9.55 5.62 2.22
CA ARG A 58 -10.09 4.34 1.75
C ARG A 58 -9.58 4.07 0.34
N PHE A 59 -8.53 3.28 0.26
CA PHE A 59 -7.90 2.89 -0.99
C PHE A 59 -8.53 1.60 -1.53
N ARG A 60 -9.24 1.69 -2.64
CA ARG A 60 -9.78 0.50 -3.34
C ARG A 60 -8.73 -0.03 -4.29
N GLY A 61 -8.47 -1.34 -4.24
CA GLY A 61 -7.56 -2.01 -5.17
C GLY A 61 -8.25 -2.67 -6.37
N HIS A 62 -7.50 -3.04 -7.41
CA HIS A 62 -8.00 -3.80 -8.57
C HIS A 62 -8.72 -5.10 -8.17
N SER A 63 -8.28 -5.76 -7.09
CA SER A 63 -8.92 -6.98 -6.56
C SER A 63 -10.24 -6.73 -5.83
N GLY A 64 -10.69 -5.47 -5.70
CA GLY A 64 -11.90 -5.09 -4.99
C GLY A 64 -11.77 -5.04 -3.46
N SER A 65 -10.58 -5.28 -2.91
CA SER A 65 -10.30 -5.01 -1.49
C SER A 65 -10.21 -3.51 -1.24
N VAL A 66 -10.60 -3.08 -0.04
CA VAL A 66 -10.51 -1.69 0.40
C VAL A 66 -9.60 -1.63 1.62
N TYR A 67 -8.56 -0.82 1.57
CA TYR A 67 -7.66 -0.57 2.69
C TYR A 67 -8.11 0.71 3.37
N VAL A 68 -8.50 0.60 4.63
CA VAL A 68 -8.99 1.71 5.46
C VAL A 68 -7.83 2.17 6.33
N CYS A 69 -7.26 3.30 5.96
CA CYS A 69 -5.94 3.77 6.37
C CYS A 69 -6.08 5.05 7.18
N GLN A 70 -5.90 4.96 8.50
CA GLN A 70 -5.98 6.13 9.38
C GLN A 70 -4.87 7.13 9.04
N ARG A 71 -5.20 8.42 8.92
CA ARG A 71 -4.23 9.47 8.54
C ARG A 71 -3.05 9.54 9.51
N ASN A 72 -3.28 9.33 10.81
CA ASN A 72 -2.24 9.32 11.83
C ASN A 72 -1.37 8.04 11.85
N ALA A 73 -1.66 7.07 10.98
CA ALA A 73 -0.95 5.80 10.88
C ALA A 73 -0.04 5.73 9.63
N TYR A 74 0.21 6.86 8.97
CA TYR A 74 1.18 6.89 7.86
C TYR A 74 2.59 6.60 8.37
N GLY A 75 3.23 5.58 7.80
CA GLY A 75 4.60 5.20 8.14
C GLY A 75 4.90 3.71 7.98
N LEU A 76 6.16 3.38 8.20
CA LEU A 76 6.69 2.02 8.05
C LEU A 76 6.90 1.34 9.40
N SER A 77 6.19 0.24 9.63
CA SER A 77 6.52 -0.70 10.71
C SER A 77 7.71 -1.59 10.36
N SER A 78 8.29 -2.28 11.35
CA SER A 78 9.44 -3.18 11.12
C SER A 78 9.11 -4.30 10.13
N ILE A 79 7.93 -4.88 10.23
CA ILE A 79 7.46 -5.94 9.33
C ILE A 79 7.28 -5.43 7.89
N MET A 80 6.80 -4.19 7.73
CA MET A 80 6.69 -3.54 6.41
C MET A 80 8.06 -3.26 5.80
N LYS A 81 9.05 -2.83 6.58
CA LYS A 81 10.43 -2.63 6.08
C LYS A 81 11.02 -3.92 5.54
N SER A 82 10.78 -5.05 6.22
CA SER A 82 11.18 -6.37 5.72
C SER A 82 10.44 -6.76 4.45
N GLY A 83 9.15 -6.46 4.37
CA GLY A 83 8.35 -6.67 3.17
C GLY A 83 8.77 -5.84 1.97
N LEU A 84 9.08 -4.56 2.18
CA LEU A 84 9.59 -3.66 1.16
C LEU A 84 10.91 -4.17 0.58
N ARG A 85 11.87 -4.56 1.43
CA ARG A 85 13.15 -5.17 0.99
C ARG A 85 12.96 -6.45 0.20
N LEU A 86 11.92 -7.23 0.51
CA LEU A 86 11.60 -8.42 -0.28
C LEU A 86 11.01 -7.99 -1.64
N ALA A 87 10.05 -7.06 -1.63
CA ALA A 87 9.39 -6.56 -2.83
C ALA A 87 10.35 -5.94 -3.84
N GLU A 88 11.36 -5.18 -3.38
CA GLU A 88 12.46 -4.63 -4.19
C GLU A 88 13.25 -5.67 -4.97
N ARG A 89 13.20 -6.95 -4.56
CA ARG A 89 13.90 -8.07 -5.21
C ARG A 89 13.00 -8.91 -6.09
N LEU A 90 11.69 -8.65 -6.10
CA LEU A 90 10.74 -9.43 -6.88
C LEU A 90 10.78 -8.96 -8.34
N PRO A 91 10.93 -9.88 -9.31
CA PRO A 91 11.07 -9.53 -10.73
C PRO A 91 9.80 -8.89 -11.33
N GLN A 92 8.67 -9.00 -10.64
CA GLN A 92 7.41 -8.37 -11.04
C GLN A 92 7.42 -6.84 -10.92
N PHE A 93 8.29 -6.28 -10.05
CA PHE A 93 8.44 -4.85 -9.86
C PHE A 93 9.74 -4.41 -10.55
N LEU A 94 9.63 -3.58 -11.58
CA LEU A 94 10.79 -2.97 -12.24
C LEU A 94 11.42 -1.87 -11.38
N SER A 95 10.57 -1.14 -10.66
CA SER A 95 10.95 -0.17 -9.65
C SER A 95 9.90 -0.13 -8.54
N ILE A 96 10.33 0.32 -7.36
CA ILE A 96 9.48 0.52 -6.19
C ILE A 96 10.03 1.70 -5.39
N GLU A 97 9.19 2.68 -5.11
CA GLU A 97 9.55 3.90 -4.41
C GLU A 97 8.51 4.20 -3.32
N PRO A 98 8.91 4.19 -2.04
CA PRO A 98 8.10 4.73 -0.94
C PRO A 98 7.90 6.24 -1.12
N LEU A 99 6.65 6.69 -1.08
CA LEU A 99 6.33 8.11 -1.19
C LEU A 99 6.22 8.75 0.21
N GLU A 100 6.44 10.06 0.29
CA GLU A 100 6.14 10.85 1.49
C GLU A 100 4.62 11.07 1.64
N ASP A 101 4.16 11.33 2.86
CA ASP A 101 2.75 11.59 3.10
C ASP A 101 2.30 12.89 2.46
N GLN A 102 1.13 12.87 1.85
CA GLN A 102 0.53 14.00 1.16
C GLN A 102 -0.99 13.83 1.12
N ASP A 103 -1.70 14.79 0.52
CA ASP A 103 -3.13 14.63 0.32
C ASP A 103 -3.43 13.61 -0.78
N TRP A 104 -3.63 12.36 -0.36
CA TRP A 104 -3.94 11.26 -1.27
C TRP A 104 -5.33 11.35 -1.90
N ALA A 105 -6.19 12.28 -1.46
CA ALA A 105 -7.48 12.51 -2.10
C ALA A 105 -7.34 13.31 -3.40
N ALA A 106 -6.25 14.05 -3.58
CA ALA A 106 -6.00 14.92 -4.73
C ALA A 106 -5.29 14.21 -5.91
N ILE A 107 -4.90 12.95 -5.75
CA ILE A 107 -4.13 12.22 -6.76
C ILE A 107 -5.01 11.82 -7.96
N GLN A 108 -4.45 11.93 -9.15
CA GLN A 108 -5.03 11.34 -10.36
C GLN A 108 -4.50 9.90 -10.51
N LEU A 109 -5.43 8.95 -10.67
CA LEU A 109 -5.17 7.53 -10.80
C LEU A 109 -5.37 7.06 -12.24
#